data_AF-A0A8K0K350-F1
#
_entry.id   AF-A0A8K0K350-F1
#
_cell.length_a   1.000
_cell.length_b   1.000
_cell.length_c   1.000
_cell.angle_alpha   90.00
_cell.angle_beta   90.00
_cell.angle_gamma   90.00
#
_symmetry.space_group_name_H-M   'P 1'
#
loop_
_entity.id
_entity.type
_entity.pdbx_description
1 polymer ?
#
loop_
_entity_poly.entity_id
_entity_poly.type
_entity_poly.pdbx_seq_one_letter_code
_entity_poly.pdbx_strand_id
1 'polypeptide(L)' 'MERKRHLPERQVSFFSTSPELSNKQRFEYFSRTIPSDHYQVKAMVEIVRRMNWSYVSILYEESNYGIKVIFK' A
#
# COMPACT_ATOMS: atom_id res chain seq x y z
N MET A 1 -16.56 -37.49 15.57
CA MET A 1 -15.95 -36.86 14.38
C MET A 1 -15.83 -35.38 14.65
N GLU A 2 -14.63 -34.92 14.99
CA GLU A 2 -14.39 -33.51 15.35
C GLU A 2 -14.18 -32.71 14.07
N ARG A 3 -15.03 -31.71 13.81
CA ARG A 3 -14.83 -30.80 12.67
C ARG A 3 -13.55 -30.01 12.94
N LYS A 4 -12.48 -30.28 12.17
CA LYS A 4 -11.32 -29.39 12.11
C LYS A 4 -11.80 -28.01 11.68
N ARG A 5 -11.85 -27.06 12.62
CA ARG A 5 -12.06 -25.64 12.30
C ARG A 5 -10.89 -25.20 11.44
N HIS A 6 -11.14 -24.81 10.18
CA HIS A 6 -10.13 -24.16 9.36
C HIS A 6 -9.83 -22.82 10.00
N LEU A 7 -8.66 -22.72 10.63
CA LEU A 7 -8.15 -21.43 11.09
C LEU A 7 -7.73 -20.62 9.86
N PRO A 8 -8.00 -19.31 9.84
CA PRO A 8 -7.55 -18.46 8.75
C PRO A 8 -6.02 -18.50 8.65
N GLU A 9 -5.52 -18.75 7.45
CA GLU A 9 -4.08 -18.78 7.19
C GLU A 9 -3.48 -17.40 7.38
N ARG A 10 -2.46 -17.31 8.23
CA ARG A 10 -1.68 -16.09 8.40
C ARG A 10 -0.63 -16.01 7.31
N GLN A 11 -0.60 -14.91 6.58
CA GLN A 11 0.34 -14.68 5.49
C GLN A 11 1.30 -13.54 5.87
N VAL A 12 2.60 -13.78 5.70
CA VAL A 12 3.64 -12.75 5.85
C VAL A 12 4.40 -12.62 4.53
N SER A 13 4.31 -11.46 3.88
CA SER A 13 4.97 -11.19 2.59
C SER A 13 6.23 -10.33 2.75
N PHE A 14 7.26 -10.62 1.96
CA PHE A 14 8.49 -9.83 1.89
C PHE A 14 8.58 -8.93 0.66
N PHE A 15 7.62 -9.01 -0.27
CA PHE A 15 7.69 -8.31 -1.56
C PHE A 15 6.42 -7.55 -1.94
N SER A 16 5.33 -7.71 -1.19
CA SER A 16 4.06 -7.06 -1.53
C SER A 16 3.98 -5.64 -0.96
N THR A 17 4.20 -4.63 -1.79
CA THR A 17 4.29 -3.22 -1.39
C THR A 17 2.99 -2.42 -1.56
N SER A 18 2.02 -2.96 -2.32
CA SER A 18 0.73 -2.31 -2.60
C SER A 18 0.04 -1.75 -1.33
N PRO A 19 -0.43 -0.49 -1.33
CA PRO A 19 -1.15 0.10 -0.20
C PRO A 19 -2.44 -0.62 0.18
N GLU A 20 -3.08 -1.31 -0.77
CA GLU A 20 -4.36 -2.00 -0.55
C GLU A 20 -4.29 -3.06 0.55
N LEU A 21 -3.14 -3.74 0.64
CA LEU A 21 -2.89 -4.82 1.59
C LEU A 21 -2.79 -4.34 3.05
N SER A 22 -2.80 -3.02 3.28
CA SER A 22 -2.87 -2.44 4.62
C SER A 22 -4.29 -2.44 5.20
N ASN A 23 -5.34 -2.65 4.40
CA ASN A 23 -6.72 -2.64 4.90
C ASN A 23 -7.00 -3.90 5.73
N LYS A 24 -6.95 -3.76 7.06
CA LYS A 24 -7.17 -4.86 8.01
C LYS A 24 -8.61 -5.35 8.11
N GLN A 25 -9.59 -4.59 7.65
CA GLN A 25 -10.98 -5.08 7.53
C GLN A 25 -11.11 -6.11 6.40
N ARG A 26 -10.28 -6.00 5.36
CA ARG A 26 -10.27 -6.91 4.21
C ARG A 26 -9.18 -7.99 4.30
N PHE A 27 -8.04 -7.66 4.91
CA PHE A 27 -6.84 -8.50 5.01
C PHE A 27 -6.39 -8.63 6.47
N GLU A 28 -7.27 -9.14 7.33
CA GLU A 28 -7.07 -9.24 8.78
C GLU A 28 -5.77 -9.98 9.16
N TYR A 29 -5.48 -11.09 8.48
CA TYR A 29 -4.35 -11.98 8.78
C TYR A 29 -3.12 -11.76 7.89
N PHE A 30 -3.11 -10.70 7.09
CA PHE A 30 -1.97 -10.36 6.23
C PHE A 30 -0.99 -9.45 6.96
N SER A 31 0.29 -9.78 6.93
CA SER A 31 1.39 -8.92 7.38
C SER A 31 2.50 -8.86 6.34
N ARG A 32 3.39 -7.89 6.45
CA ARG A 32 4.55 -7.76 5.55
C ARG A 32 5.76 -7.17 6.25
N THR A 33 6.95 -7.53 5.78
CA THR A 33 8.24 -7.03 6.28
C THR A 33 8.75 -5.81 5.49
N ILE A 34 8.15 -5.55 4.32
CA ILE A 34 8.46 -4.42 3.46
C ILE A 34 7.46 -3.27 3.69
N PRO A 35 7.87 -1.99 3.63
CA PRO A 35 6.93 -0.88 3.75
C PRO A 35 5.92 -0.83 2.60
N SER A 36 4.82 -0.12 2.83
CA SER A 36 3.87 0.22 1.79
C SER A 36 4.43 1.30 0.85
N ASP A 37 4.05 1.26 -0.43
CA ASP A 37 4.37 2.34 -1.39
C ASP A 37 3.76 3.70 -1.01
N HIS A 38 2.79 3.73 -0.08
CA HIS A 38 2.30 4.98 0.52
C HIS A 38 3.44 5.85 1.08
N TYR A 39 4.49 5.23 1.65
CA TYR A 39 5.63 5.97 2.18
C TYR A 39 6.51 6.57 1.07
N GLN A 40 6.57 5.93 -0.10
CA GLN A 40 7.27 6.47 -1.27
C GLN A 40 6.58 7.76 -1.76
N VAL A 41 5.26 7.74 -1.86
CA VAL A 41 4.46 8.91 -2.24
C VAL A 41 4.66 10.05 -1.24
N LYS A 42 4.66 9.75 0.07
CA LYS A 42 4.93 10.74 1.11
C LYS A 42 6.31 11.40 0.95
N ALA A 43 7.33 10.61 0.67
CA ALA A 43 8.68 11.13 0.42
C ALA A 43 8.72 12.04 -0.82
N MET A 44 8.03 11.69 -1.91
CA MET A 44 7.92 12.55 -3.10
C MET A 44 7.28 13.90 -2.77
N VAL A 45 6.21 13.94 -1.98
CA VAL A 45 5.59 15.20 -1.52
C VAL A 45 6.55 16.05 -0.71
N GLU A 46 7.31 15.42 0.20
CA GLU A 46 8.30 16.14 1.01
C GLU A 46 9.40 16.76 0.14
N ILE A 47 9.83 16.08 -0.92
CA ILE A 47 10.79 16.64 -1.89
C ILE A 47 10.19 17.83 -2.62
N VAL A 48 8.98 17.71 -3.19
CA VAL A 48 8.28 18.80 -3.89
C VAL A 48 8.17 20.04 -2.99
N ARG A 49 7.80 19.83 -1.72
CA ARG A 49 7.71 20.90 -0.71
C ARG A 49 9.05 21.54 -0.40
N ARG A 50 10.10 20.74 -0.17
CA ARG A 50 11.44 21.26 0.14
C ARG A 50 12.06 22.03 -1.02
N MET A 51 11.68 21.69 -2.26
CA MET A 51 12.17 22.33 -3.47
C MET A 51 11.33 23.55 -3.91
N ASN A 52 10.25 23.88 -3.19
CA ASN A 52 9.30 24.93 -3.55
C ASN A 52 8.77 24.83 -5.00
N TRP A 53 8.55 23.62 -5.51
CA TRP A 53 7.95 23.45 -6.83
C TRP A 53 6.47 23.83 -6.80
N SER A 54 6.08 24.77 -7.65
CA SER A 54 4.71 25.26 -7.78
C SER A 54 3.86 24.50 -8.79
N TYR A 55 4.49 23.65 -9.62
CA TYR A 55 3.82 22.86 -10.65
C TYR A 55 4.37 21.44 -10.69
N VAL A 56 3.46 20.45 -10.66
CA VAL A 56 3.77 19.02 -10.76
C VAL A 56 2.68 18.36 -11.61
N SER A 57 3.06 17.44 -12.48
CA SER A 57 2.13 16.57 -13.21
C SER A 57 2.38 15.12 -12.82
N ILE A 58 1.31 14.34 -12.70
CA ILE A 58 1.37 12.92 -12.33
C ILE A 58 0.89 12.10 -13.52
N LEU A 59 1.71 11.17 -13.98
CA LEU A 59 1.34 10.14 -14.94
C LEU A 59 1.35 8.79 -14.22
N TYR A 60 0.29 8.02 -14.39
CA TYR A 60 0.13 6.74 -13.73
C TYR A 60 -0.58 5.76 -14.67
N GLU A 61 -0.35 4.47 -14.45
CA GLU A 61 -1.14 3.41 -15.07
C GLU A 61 -2.53 3.37 -14.42
N GLU A 62 -3.60 3.26 -15.19
CA GLU A 62 -4.98 3.13 -14.71
C GLU A 62 -5.25 1.78 -14.04
N SER A 63 -4.58 1.54 -12.92
CA SER A 63 -4.71 0.36 -12.08
C SER A 63 -5.06 0.76 -10.65
N ASN A 64 -5.53 -0.20 -9.85
CA ASN A 64 -5.79 0.02 -8.43
C ASN A 64 -4.56 0.54 -7.68
N TYR A 65 -3.37 0.19 -8.17
CA TYR A 65 -2.12 0.72 -7.65
C TYR A 65 -1.94 2.19 -8.01
N GLY A 66 -2.02 2.54 -9.30
CA GLY A 66 -1.80 3.91 -9.79
C GLY A 66 -2.86 4.91 -9.29
N ILE A 67 -4.13 4.54 -9.25
CA ILE A 67 -5.22 5.41 -8.77
C ILE A 67 -5.04 5.78 -7.30
N LYS A 68 -4.49 4.86 -6.48
CA LYS A 68 -4.28 5.09 -5.05
C LYS A 68 -3.09 5.99 -4.72
N VAL A 69 -2.28 6.36 -5.72
CA VAL A 69 -1.18 7.31 -5.59
C VAL A 69 -1.67 8.76 -5.71
N ILE A 70 -2.89 8.98 -6.23
CA ILE A 70 -3.44 10.33 -6.40
C ILE A 70 -3.72 10.94 -5.03
N PHE A 71 -3.16 12.13 -4.79
CA PHE A 71 -3.47 12.96 -3.63
C PHE A 71 -4.97 13.28 -3.65
N LYS A 72 -5.73 12.70 -2.73
CA LYS A 72 -7.10 13.11 -2.42
C LYS A 72 -7.11 13.96 -1.18
#